data_AF-A0A660MWK8-F1
#
_entry.id   AF-A0A660MWK8-F1
#
_cell.length_a   1.000
_cell.length_b   1.000
_cell.length_c   1.000
_cell.angle_alpha   90.00
_cell.angle_beta   90.00
_cell.angle_gamma   90.00
#
_symmetry.space_group_name_H-M   'P 1'
#
loop_
_entity.id
_entity.type
_entity.pdbx_description
1 polymer ?
#
loop_
_entity_poly.entity_id
_entity_poly.type
_entity_poly.pdbx_seq_one_letter_code
_entity_poly.pdbx_strand_id
1 'polypeptide(L)'
;MLKERFACSEAELLQAMEEHCFEGQYFSSSYSGAWLFFALAERKLGVDVEVIKSRSSLLLDAVGAELRRLFGKADWRSFYLLWTAKEAILKRWDAKSLDLMDQISFSAVEKKPLQLGGMHFDRELKYGFEGQAGMVRSGENGLLAWSFAD
;
A
#
# COMPACT_ATOMS: atom_id res chain seq x y z
N MET A 1 -14.07 -2.22 26.52
CA MET A 1 -12.73 -2.34 27.12
C MET A 1 -12.02 -3.51 26.46
N LEU A 2 -10.87 -3.27 25.83
CA LEU A 2 -9.96 -4.36 25.42
C LEU A 2 -9.54 -5.11 26.69
N LYS A 3 -9.82 -6.41 26.75
CA LYS A 3 -9.61 -7.24 27.96
C LYS A 3 -8.15 -7.65 28.18
N GLU A 4 -7.30 -7.49 27.17
CA GLU A 4 -5.88 -7.86 27.25
C GLU A 4 -5.04 -6.73 26.66
N ARG A 5 -4.02 -6.31 27.42
CA ARG A 5 -2.93 -5.45 26.94
C ARG A 5 -1.76 -6.38 26.65
N PHE A 6 -1.42 -6.53 25.38
CA PHE A 6 -0.11 -7.06 24.99
C PHE A 6 0.90 -5.93 25.15
N ALA A 7 1.46 -5.81 26.35
CA ALA A 7 2.60 -4.95 26.62
C ALA A 7 3.82 -5.84 26.78
N CYS A 8 4.73 -5.79 25.82
CA CYS A 8 6.09 -6.31 25.94
C CYS A 8 7.02 -5.12 26.16
N SER A 9 8.03 -5.30 27.02
CA SER A 9 9.14 -4.37 27.15
C SER A 9 9.99 -4.38 25.87
N GLU A 10 10.74 -3.30 25.65
CA GLU A 10 11.67 -3.20 24.51
C GLU A 10 12.70 -4.36 24.51
N ALA A 11 13.14 -4.78 25.70
CA ALA A 11 14.03 -5.94 25.85
C ALA A 11 13.35 -7.26 25.43
N GLU A 12 12.10 -7.48 25.81
CA GLU A 12 11.33 -8.66 25.40
C GLU A 12 11.03 -8.65 23.89
N LEU A 13 10.82 -7.47 23.29
CA LEU A 13 10.69 -7.31 21.83
C LEU A 13 11.99 -7.67 21.12
N LEU A 14 13.13 -7.11 21.57
CA LEU A 14 14.43 -7.37 20.97
C LEU A 14 14.82 -8.85 21.10
N GLN A 15 14.58 -9.46 22.26
CA GLN A 15 14.81 -10.89 22.47
C GLN A 15 13.91 -11.75 21.59
N ALA A 16 12.61 -11.44 21.52
CA ALA A 16 11.68 -12.16 20.63
C ALA A 16 12.06 -12.01 19.15
N MET A 17 12.61 -10.85 18.75
CA MET A 17 13.13 -10.61 17.39
C MET A 17 14.41 -11.39 17.10
N GLU A 18 15.28 -11.61 18.09
CA GLU A 18 16.48 -12.45 17.96
C GLU A 18 16.15 -13.95 17.95
N GLU A 19 15.15 -14.38 18.72
CA GLU A 19 14.70 -15.77 18.81
C GLU A 19 13.79 -16.18 17.62
N HIS A 20 13.11 -15.20 17.00
CA HIS A 20 12.34 -15.42 15.78
C HIS A 20 13.16 -15.23 14.51
N CYS A 21 13.84 -16.30 14.10
CA CYS A 21 14.19 -16.47 12.69
C CYS A 21 12.92 -16.86 11.90
N PHE A 22 12.14 -15.89 11.40
CA PHE A 22 11.11 -16.18 10.40
C PHE A 22 11.77 -16.38 9.03
N GLU A 23 12.24 -17.60 8.76
CA GLU A 23 12.42 -18.02 7.36
C GLU A 23 11.04 -18.06 6.69
N GLY A 24 10.78 -17.10 5.80
CA GLY A 24 9.66 -17.18 4.87
C GLY A 24 8.28 -16.90 5.45
N GLN A 25 8.11 -15.96 6.39
CA GLN A 25 6.81 -15.38 6.71
C GLN A 25 6.92 -13.86 6.93
N TYR A 26 6.41 -13.10 5.96
CA TYR A 26 6.29 -11.66 6.00
C TYR A 26 4.83 -11.29 6.25
N PHE A 27 4.62 -10.23 7.03
CA PHE A 27 3.31 -9.63 7.16
C PHE A 27 3.35 -8.17 6.72
N SER A 28 2.21 -7.69 6.25
CA SER A 28 1.99 -6.26 6.04
C SER A 28 0.59 -5.92 6.48
N SER A 29 0.42 -4.72 7.04
CA SER A 29 -0.89 -4.25 7.49
C SER A 29 -1.09 -2.77 7.18
N SER A 30 -2.34 -2.39 7.03
CA SER A 30 -2.77 -1.01 6.92
C SER A 30 -4.19 -0.86 7.44
N TYR A 31 -4.52 0.32 7.97
CA TYR A 31 -5.86 0.62 8.40
C TYR A 31 -6.25 2.03 7.99
N SER A 32 -7.52 2.22 7.63
CA SER A 32 -8.09 3.54 7.36
C SER A 32 -9.57 3.56 7.73
N GLY A 33 -9.94 4.48 8.63
CA GLY A 33 -11.26 4.49 9.25
C GLY A 33 -11.54 3.20 10.02
N ALA A 34 -12.59 2.47 9.64
CA ALA A 34 -13.00 1.20 10.25
C ALA A 34 -12.42 -0.04 9.54
N TRP A 35 -11.56 0.16 8.54
CA TRP A 35 -11.04 -0.92 7.70
C TRP A 35 -9.61 -1.29 8.10
N LEU A 36 -9.33 -2.59 8.12
CA LEU A 36 -8.01 -3.18 8.27
C LEU A 36 -7.75 -4.06 7.06
N PHE A 37 -6.62 -3.86 6.39
CA PHE A 37 -6.10 -4.77 5.40
C PHE A 37 -4.82 -5.39 5.95
N PHE A 38 -4.81 -6.73 6.02
CA PHE A 38 -3.72 -7.52 6.56
C PHE A 38 -3.39 -8.64 5.57
N ALA A 39 -2.10 -8.89 5.36
CA ALA A 39 -1.63 -9.96 4.52
C ALA A 39 -0.42 -10.65 5.14
N LEU A 40 -0.36 -11.98 4.94
CA LEU A 40 0.75 -12.86 5.27
C LEU A 40 1.23 -13.50 3.98
N ALA A 41 2.54 -13.57 3.74
CA ALA A 41 3.10 -14.36 2.65
C ALA A 41 4.52 -14.84 2.94
N GLU A 42 5.00 -15.76 2.10
CA GLU A 42 6.35 -16.31 2.23
C GLU A 42 7.46 -15.40 1.73
N ARG A 43 7.07 -14.31 1.06
CA ARG A 43 7.97 -13.28 0.53
C ARG A 43 7.51 -11.91 0.98
N LYS A 44 8.45 -10.97 0.98
CA LYS A 44 8.19 -9.58 1.36
C LYS A 44 7.11 -8.98 0.47
N LEU A 45 6.12 -8.36 1.11
CA LEU A 45 4.99 -7.73 0.45
C LEU A 45 4.65 -6.43 1.20
N GLY A 46 3.96 -5.52 0.54
CA GLY A 46 3.35 -4.37 1.19
C GLY A 46 1.88 -4.28 0.84
N VAL A 47 1.02 -4.00 1.83
CA VAL A 47 -0.40 -3.70 1.61
C VAL A 47 -0.73 -2.32 2.12
N ASP A 48 -1.70 -1.70 1.45
CA ASP A 48 -2.28 -0.46 1.93
C ASP A 48 -3.79 -0.37 1.67
N VAL A 49 -4.51 0.35 2.52
CA VAL A 49 -5.95 0.60 2.39
C VAL A 49 -6.27 2.01 2.82
N GLU A 50 -7.07 2.73 2.03
CA GLU A 50 -7.49 4.09 2.32
C GLU A 50 -8.97 4.34 2.07
N VAL A 51 -9.57 5.16 2.95
CA VAL A 51 -10.90 5.72 2.74
C VAL A 51 -10.80 6.97 1.88
N ILE A 52 -11.41 6.91 0.69
CA ILE A 52 -11.50 7.99 -0.28
C ILE A 52 -12.37 9.11 0.27
N LYS A 53 -11.79 10.30 0.37
CA LYS A 53 -12.47 11.52 0.82
C LYS A 53 -11.81 12.77 0.27
N SER A 54 -12.53 13.87 0.18
CA SER A 54 -11.94 15.13 -0.25
C SER A 54 -10.90 15.65 0.76
N ARG A 55 -9.78 16.18 0.26
CA ARG A 55 -8.74 16.87 1.03
C ARG A 55 -8.47 18.25 0.43
N SER A 56 -7.37 18.90 0.84
CA SER A 56 -6.93 20.16 0.24
C SER A 56 -6.61 19.96 -1.24
N SER A 57 -7.19 20.80 -2.12
CA SER A 57 -6.96 20.72 -3.57
C SER A 57 -5.49 20.81 -3.97
N LEU A 58 -4.65 21.41 -3.12
CA LEU A 58 -3.19 21.47 -3.32
C LEU A 58 -2.56 20.08 -3.53
N LEU A 59 -3.12 19.03 -2.92
CA LEU A 59 -2.65 17.65 -3.13
C LEU A 59 -2.96 17.16 -4.55
N LEU A 60 -4.16 17.46 -5.06
CA LEU A 60 -4.51 17.12 -6.46
C LEU A 60 -3.67 17.92 -7.44
N ASP A 61 -3.35 19.18 -7.13
CA ASP A 61 -2.51 20.01 -7.98
C ASP A 61 -1.08 19.46 -8.05
N ALA A 62 -0.52 19.03 -6.92
CA ALA A 62 0.83 18.48 -6.82
C ALA A 62 1.04 17.22 -7.69
N VAL A 63 0.06 16.31 -7.72
CA VAL A 63 0.16 15.04 -8.49
C VAL A 63 -0.72 15.02 -9.75
N GLY A 64 -1.36 16.12 -10.10
CA GLY A 64 -2.44 16.13 -11.10
C GLY A 64 -2.01 15.69 -12.50
N ALA A 65 -0.78 15.99 -12.91
CA ALA A 65 -0.22 15.53 -14.17
C ALA A 65 -0.04 14.00 -14.18
N GLU A 66 0.48 13.43 -13.09
CA GLU A 66 0.63 11.99 -12.91
C GLU A 66 -0.74 11.30 -12.92
N LEU A 67 -1.72 11.84 -12.19
CA LEU A 67 -3.09 11.29 -12.14
C LEU A 67 -3.76 11.28 -13.52
N ARG A 68 -3.68 12.38 -14.28
CA ARG A 68 -4.26 12.44 -15.63
C ARG A 68 -3.58 11.46 -16.58
N ARG A 69 -2.26 11.31 -16.49
CA ARG A 69 -1.51 10.36 -17.31
C ARG A 69 -1.90 8.91 -17.02
N LEU A 70 -2.04 8.55 -15.74
CA LEU A 70 -2.28 7.17 -15.31
C LEU A 70 -3.76 6.76 -15.37
N PHE A 71 -4.67 7.68 -15.02
CA PHE A 71 -6.09 7.37 -14.83
C PHE A 71 -7.03 8.20 -15.71
N GLY A 72 -6.50 9.07 -16.57
CA GLY A 72 -7.27 9.96 -17.45
C GLY A 72 -7.92 11.16 -16.75
N LYS A 73 -7.85 11.23 -15.42
CA LYS A 73 -8.46 12.31 -14.61
C LYS A 73 -7.73 12.53 -13.29
N ALA A 74 -7.76 13.77 -12.83
CA ALA A 74 -7.28 14.17 -11.50
C ALA A 74 -8.49 14.42 -10.59
N ASP A 75 -8.93 13.38 -9.88
CA ASP A 75 -9.94 13.46 -8.84
C ASP A 75 -9.48 12.71 -7.58
N TRP A 76 -10.24 12.81 -6.49
CA TRP A 76 -9.89 12.17 -5.23
C TRP A 76 -9.80 10.65 -5.34
N ARG A 77 -10.58 10.02 -6.21
CA ARG A 77 -10.52 8.58 -6.42
C ARG A 77 -9.19 8.20 -7.06
N SER A 78 -8.81 8.83 -8.16
CA SER A 78 -7.50 8.65 -8.80
C SER A 78 -6.35 8.95 -7.83
N PHE A 79 -6.48 9.99 -7.00
CA PHE A 79 -5.48 10.34 -5.99
C PHE A 79 -5.27 9.18 -5.01
N TYR A 80 -6.34 8.68 -4.39
CA TYR A 80 -6.22 7.61 -3.41
C TYR A 80 -5.74 6.30 -4.03
N LEU A 81 -6.11 6.01 -5.27
CA LEU A 81 -5.55 4.86 -6.00
C LEU A 81 -4.03 4.96 -6.18
N LEU A 82 -3.53 6.14 -6.55
CA LEU A 82 -2.09 6.39 -6.66
C LEU A 82 -1.41 6.31 -5.29
N TRP A 83 -1.98 6.99 -4.30
CA TRP A 83 -1.41 7.14 -2.96
C TRP A 83 -1.26 5.77 -2.27
N THR A 84 -2.35 5.01 -2.21
CA THR A 84 -2.38 3.66 -1.64
C THR A 84 -1.44 2.70 -2.37
N ALA A 85 -1.30 2.84 -3.70
CA ALA A 85 -0.31 2.08 -4.46
C ALA A 85 1.13 2.43 -4.05
N LYS A 86 1.46 3.73 -3.94
CA LYS A 86 2.79 4.18 -3.49
C LYS A 86 3.10 3.72 -2.06
N GLU A 87 2.16 3.80 -1.12
CA GLU A 87 2.37 3.30 0.25
C GLU A 87 2.59 1.79 0.30
N ALA A 88 1.82 1.01 -0.46
CA ALA A 88 2.03 -0.44 -0.56
C ALA A 88 3.44 -0.77 -1.10
N ILE A 89 3.94 -0.02 -2.09
CA ILE A 89 5.30 -0.18 -2.59
C ILE A 89 6.32 0.17 -1.50
N LEU A 90 6.20 1.31 -0.83
CA LEU A 90 7.12 1.71 0.24
C LEU A 90 7.18 0.66 1.37
N LYS A 91 6.04 0.09 1.76
CA LYS A 91 5.97 -1.00 2.75
C LYS A 91 6.68 -2.26 2.28
N ARG A 92 6.51 -2.66 1.01
CA ARG A 92 7.26 -3.78 0.43
C ARG A 92 8.78 -3.56 0.52
N TRP A 93 9.24 -2.32 0.46
CA TRP A 93 10.66 -1.98 0.46
C TRP A 93 11.25 -1.68 1.84
N ASP A 94 10.48 -1.78 2.94
CA ASP A 94 10.85 -1.27 4.27
C ASP A 94 11.36 0.18 4.22
N ALA A 95 10.73 1.00 3.37
CA ALA A 95 11.06 2.41 3.25
C ALA A 95 10.90 3.12 4.60
N LYS A 96 11.92 3.90 4.98
CA LYS A 96 11.95 4.60 6.27
C LYS A 96 11.17 5.93 6.27
N SER A 97 10.77 6.43 5.10
CA SER A 97 10.05 7.70 4.96
C SER A 97 9.09 7.68 3.77
N LEU A 98 7.99 8.41 3.92
CA LEU A 98 7.05 8.72 2.84
C LEU A 98 7.65 9.69 1.80
N ASP A 99 8.73 10.40 2.13
CA ASP A 99 9.41 11.30 1.18
C ASP A 99 9.97 10.56 -0.04
N LEU A 100 10.09 9.23 0.05
CA LEU A 100 10.51 8.37 -1.05
C LEU A 100 9.39 8.14 -2.10
N MET A 101 8.15 8.57 -1.85
CA MET A 101 7.03 8.43 -2.79
C MET A 101 7.30 9.06 -4.16
N ASP A 102 8.00 10.19 -4.19
CA ASP A 102 8.29 10.92 -5.43
C ASP A 102 9.35 10.22 -6.29
N GLN A 103 10.08 9.25 -5.70
CA GLN A 103 11.03 8.41 -6.44
C GLN A 103 10.34 7.19 -7.09
N ILE A 104 9.07 6.92 -6.74
CA ILE A 104 8.27 5.88 -7.39
C ILE A 104 7.73 6.44 -8.70
N SER A 105 8.11 5.80 -9.80
CA SER A 105 7.61 6.14 -11.13
C SER A 105 6.67 5.05 -11.64
N PHE A 106 5.51 5.42 -12.18
CA PHE A 106 4.60 4.47 -12.82
C PHE A 106 4.70 4.54 -14.34
N SER A 107 4.92 3.40 -14.99
CA SER A 107 5.06 3.33 -16.45
C SER A 107 3.76 2.97 -17.18
N ALA A 108 2.87 2.20 -16.54
CA ALA A 108 1.60 1.79 -17.12
C ALA A 108 0.56 1.43 -16.05
N VAL A 109 -0.72 1.55 -16.42
CA VAL A 109 -1.87 1.02 -15.69
C VAL A 109 -2.63 0.09 -16.63
N GLU A 110 -2.82 -1.16 -16.23
CA GLU A 110 -3.52 -2.17 -17.01
C GLU A 110 -4.77 -2.64 -16.26
N LYS A 111 -5.91 -2.70 -16.98
CA LYS A 111 -7.14 -3.28 -16.45
C LYS A 111 -7.00 -4.79 -16.47
N LYS A 112 -6.60 -5.36 -15.33
CA LYS A 112 -6.27 -6.78 -15.19
C LYS A 112 -6.89 -7.31 -13.89
N PRO A 113 -8.17 -7.72 -13.95
CA PRO A 113 -8.88 -8.17 -12.77
C PRO A 113 -8.22 -9.39 -12.12
N LEU A 114 -8.09 -9.39 -10.80
CA LEU A 114 -7.60 -10.51 -10.01
C LEU A 114 -8.45 -10.67 -8.74
N GLN A 115 -8.81 -11.91 -8.43
CA GLN A 115 -9.42 -12.26 -7.14
C GLN A 115 -8.37 -12.94 -6.26
N LEU A 116 -8.12 -12.39 -5.06
CA LEU A 116 -7.15 -12.96 -4.12
C LEU A 116 -7.66 -12.76 -2.68
N GLY A 117 -7.72 -13.84 -1.89
CA GLY A 117 -8.12 -13.77 -0.49
C GLY A 117 -9.52 -13.16 -0.25
N GLY A 118 -10.45 -13.34 -1.20
CA GLY A 118 -11.78 -12.71 -1.14
C GLY A 118 -11.81 -11.23 -1.54
N MET A 119 -10.66 -10.63 -1.86
CA MET A 119 -10.55 -9.26 -2.37
C MET A 119 -10.47 -9.23 -3.89
N HIS A 120 -11.10 -8.21 -4.47
CA HIS A 120 -11.04 -7.92 -5.91
C HIS A 120 -9.97 -6.87 -6.18
N PHE A 121 -9.17 -7.06 -7.22
CA PHE A 121 -8.24 -6.06 -7.71
C PHE A 121 -8.59 -5.76 -9.16
N ASP A 122 -8.90 -4.51 -9.47
CA ASP A 122 -9.38 -4.10 -10.79
C ASP A 122 -8.24 -3.93 -11.79
N ARG A 123 -7.04 -3.65 -11.29
CA ARG A 123 -5.93 -3.13 -12.07
C ARG A 123 -4.56 -3.48 -11.50
N GLU A 124 -3.59 -3.40 -12.39
CA GLU A 124 -2.17 -3.60 -12.12
C GLU A 124 -1.40 -2.38 -12.62
N LEU A 125 -0.55 -1.80 -11.77
CA LEU A 125 0.30 -0.67 -12.11
C LEU A 125 1.74 -1.15 -12.14
N LYS A 126 2.42 -0.89 -13.25
CA LYS A 126 3.86 -1.16 -13.40
C LYS A 126 4.64 0.03 -12.86
N TYR A 127 5.58 -0.23 -11.95
CA TYR A 127 6.36 0.83 -11.31
C TYR A 127 7.87 0.58 -11.41
N GLY A 128 8.64 1.65 -11.26
CA GLY A 128 10.08 1.63 -10.99
C GLY A 128 10.39 2.36 -9.69
N PHE A 129 11.23 1.75 -8.83
CA PHE A 129 11.69 2.31 -7.56
C PHE A 129 13.06 1.71 -7.20
N GLU A 130 14.01 2.51 -6.71
CA GLU A 130 15.36 2.05 -6.32
C GLU A 130 16.07 1.25 -7.45
N GLY A 131 15.89 1.66 -8.70
CA GLY A 131 16.48 0.99 -9.88
C GLY A 131 15.85 -0.36 -10.23
N GLN A 132 14.78 -0.79 -9.55
CA GLN A 132 14.07 -2.03 -9.83
C GLN A 132 12.67 -1.78 -10.38
N ALA A 133 12.27 -2.65 -11.31
CA ALA A 133 10.90 -2.67 -11.83
C ALA A 133 10.04 -3.62 -10.98
N GLY A 134 8.78 -3.25 -10.77
CA GLY A 134 7.83 -4.05 -10.03
C GLY A 134 6.39 -3.79 -10.45
N MET A 135 5.48 -4.47 -9.77
CA MET A 135 4.04 -4.40 -10.03
C MET A 135 3.31 -4.21 -8.69
N VAL A 136 2.30 -3.37 -8.70
CA VAL A 136 1.37 -3.19 -7.58
C VAL A 136 -0.04 -3.38 -8.13
N ARG A 137 -0.86 -4.17 -7.43
CA ARG A 137 -2.25 -4.38 -7.80
C ARG A 137 -3.12 -3.53 -6.92
N SER A 138 -4.15 -2.93 -7.50
CA SER A 138 -5.05 -2.04 -6.77
C SER A 138 -6.49 -2.40 -7.06
N GLY A 139 -7.35 -2.21 -6.07
CA GLY A 139 -8.79 -2.33 -6.18
C GLY A 139 -9.50 -1.18 -5.49
N GLU A 140 -10.77 -1.01 -5.82
CA GLU A 140 -11.64 -0.08 -5.10
C GLU A 140 -13.07 -0.58 -4.99
N ASN A 141 -13.77 -0.16 -3.93
CA ASN A 141 -15.19 -0.38 -3.76
C ASN A 141 -15.81 0.79 -3.00
N GLY A 142 -16.72 1.51 -3.67
CA GLY A 142 -17.38 2.69 -3.12
C GLY A 142 -16.38 3.79 -2.75
N LEU A 143 -16.13 3.93 -1.45
CA LEU A 143 -15.22 4.91 -0.84
C LEU A 143 -13.94 4.27 -0.28
N LEU A 144 -13.61 3.03 -0.66
CA LEU A 144 -12.39 2.36 -0.23
C LEU A 144 -11.48 2.10 -1.43
N ALA A 145 -10.19 2.38 -1.27
CA ALA A 145 -9.13 1.97 -2.19
C ALA A 145 -8.15 1.06 -1.42
N TRP A 146 -7.62 0.05 -2.08
CA TRP A 146 -6.59 -0.82 -1.50
C TRP A 146 -5.58 -1.25 -2.55
N SER A 147 -4.36 -1.55 -2.09
CA SER A 147 -3.27 -2.01 -2.95
C SER A 147 -2.44 -3.09 -2.27
N PHE A 148 -1.83 -3.97 -3.08
CA PHE A 148 -0.72 -4.80 -2.63
C PHE A 148 0.42 -4.83 -3.66
N ALA A 149 1.66 -4.80 -3.16
CA ALA A 149 2.88 -4.95 -3.94
C ALA A 149 3.62 -6.21 -3.49
N ASP A 150 3.93 -7.10 -4.43
CA ASP A 150 4.55 -8.42 -4.22
C ASP A 150 5.88 -8.59 -4.95
#